data_AF-A0A954FWW8-F1
#
_entry.id   AF-A0A954FWW8-F1
#
_cell.length_a   1.000
_cell.length_b   1.000
_cell.length_c   1.000
_cell.angle_alpha   90.00
_cell.angle_beta   90.00
_cell.angle_gamma   90.00
#
_symmetry.space_group_name_H-M   'P 1'
#
loop_
_entity.id
_entity.type
_entity.pdbx_description
1 polymer ?
#
loop_
_entity_poly.entity_id
_entity_poly.type
_entity_poly.pdbx_seq_one_letter_code
_entity_poly.pdbx_strand_id
1 'polypeptide(L)'
;MGILNVTPDSFSDGGEATSLDAAVKKGLQLVADGADILDIGGESTRPGAEPVSLEDELQRVIPAIEALSARTEVPISIDTTKAEVARQAIQAGAVIINDISGLTFDPAMIPVAAETKAGVICMHI
;
A
#
# COMPACT_ATOMS: atom_id res chain seq x y z
N MET A 1 -12.56 4.25 -1.44
CA MET A 1 -11.20 3.79 -1.12
C MET A 1 -11.25 2.96 0.17
N GLY A 2 -11.03 1.66 0.08
CA GLY A 2 -10.96 0.75 1.22
C GLY A 2 -9.52 0.61 1.70
N ILE A 3 -9.30 0.76 3.02
CA ILE A 3 -7.97 0.79 3.63
C ILE A 3 -7.54 -0.63 4.03
N LEU A 4 -6.38 -1.06 3.54
CA LEU A 4 -5.75 -2.34 3.86
C LEU A 4 -4.34 -2.11 4.44
N ASN A 5 -4.26 -2.11 5.77
CA ASN A 5 -2.98 -2.09 6.46
C ASN A 5 -2.36 -3.49 6.48
N VAL A 6 -1.13 -3.61 5.97
CA VAL A 6 -0.35 -4.85 5.92
C VAL A 6 0.76 -4.80 6.97
N THR A 7 0.38 -4.58 8.23
CA THR A 7 1.30 -4.61 9.37
C THR A 7 1.22 -5.95 10.11
N PRO A 8 2.30 -6.38 10.79
CA PRO A 8 2.29 -7.64 11.57
C PRO A 8 1.12 -7.73 12.57
N ASP A 9 0.74 -6.60 13.17
CA ASP A 9 -0.34 -6.53 14.16
C ASP A 9 -1.75 -6.53 13.53
N SER A 10 -1.87 -6.36 12.20
CA SER A 10 -3.17 -6.22 11.54
C SER A 10 -3.92 -7.55 11.34
N PHE A 11 -3.25 -8.68 11.52
CA PHE A 11 -3.80 -10.02 11.21
C PHE A 11 -3.50 -11.08 12.29
N SER A 12 -3.11 -10.66 13.49
CA SER A 12 -2.75 -11.55 14.60
C SER A 12 -3.95 -12.22 15.31
N ASP A 13 -5.19 -11.90 14.93
CA ASP A 13 -6.41 -12.46 15.54
C ASP A 13 -6.77 -13.85 14.98
N GLY A 14 -6.04 -14.89 15.43
CA GLY A 14 -6.64 -16.19 15.75
C GLY A 14 -6.82 -17.26 14.65
N GLY A 15 -5.88 -17.44 13.72
CA GLY A 15 -5.91 -18.60 12.82
C GLY A 15 -4.59 -18.90 12.10
N GLU A 16 -4.45 -20.11 11.57
CA GLU A 16 -3.26 -20.62 10.83
C GLU A 16 -3.01 -19.94 9.46
N ALA A 17 -3.72 -18.85 9.13
CA ALA A 17 -3.50 -18.12 7.89
C ALA A 17 -2.19 -17.32 7.99
N THR A 18 -1.39 -17.34 6.93
CA THR A 18 -0.25 -16.43 6.84
C THR A 18 -0.76 -14.97 6.86
N SER A 19 0.05 -14.04 7.36
CA SER A 19 -0.31 -12.61 7.37
C SER A 19 -0.70 -12.11 5.96
N LEU A 20 -0.10 -12.69 4.92
CA LEU A 20 -0.42 -12.42 3.52
C LEU A 20 -1.81 -12.92 3.12
N ASP A 21 -2.15 -14.18 3.40
CA ASP A 21 -3.47 -14.73 3.05
C ASP A 21 -4.61 -13.94 3.71
N ALA A 22 -4.39 -13.55 4.97
CA ALA A 22 -5.32 -12.71 5.72
C ALA A 22 -5.46 -11.32 5.08
N ALA A 23 -4.36 -10.70 4.66
CA ALA A 23 -4.37 -9.42 3.95
C ALA A 23 -5.12 -9.51 2.62
N VAL A 24 -4.86 -10.54 1.82
CA VAL A 24 -5.54 -10.72 0.52
C VAL A 24 -7.02 -10.98 0.72
N LYS A 25 -7.40 -11.84 1.68
CA LYS A 25 -8.80 -12.09 2.02
C LYS A 25 -9.52 -10.81 2.42
N LYS A 26 -8.89 -9.98 3.26
CA LYS A 26 -9.45 -8.69 3.68
C LYS A 26 -9.57 -7.71 2.52
N GLY A 27 -8.56 -7.63 1.64
CA GLY A 27 -8.61 -6.80 0.44
C GLY A 27 -9.76 -7.18 -0.49
N LEU A 28 -9.95 -8.47 -0.75
CA LEU A 28 -11.08 -8.97 -1.55
C LEU A 28 -12.43 -8.73 -0.86
N GLN A 29 -12.49 -8.79 0.46
CA GLN A 29 -13.71 -8.44 1.21
C GLN A 29 -14.05 -6.96 1.05
N LEU A 30 -13.06 -6.05 1.14
CA LEU A 30 -13.28 -4.61 0.91
C LEU A 30 -13.82 -4.35 -0.50
N VAL A 31 -13.33 -5.07 -1.51
CA VAL A 31 -13.86 -5.01 -2.88
C VAL A 31 -15.32 -5.50 -2.91
N ALA A 32 -15.62 -6.64 -2.29
CA ALA A 32 -16.98 -7.18 -2.22
C ALA A 32 -17.95 -6.24 -1.47
N ASP A 33 -17.46 -5.48 -0.50
CA ASP A 33 -18.22 -4.48 0.26
C ASP A 33 -18.39 -3.16 -0.52
N GLY A 34 -17.83 -3.05 -1.73
CA GLY A 34 -18.03 -1.91 -2.64
C GLY A 34 -16.90 -0.89 -2.67
N ALA A 35 -15.67 -1.26 -2.28
CA ALA A 35 -14.52 -0.36 -2.42
C ALA A 35 -14.13 -0.16 -3.90
N ASP A 36 -14.19 1.08 -4.39
CA ASP A 36 -13.75 1.45 -5.75
C ASP A 36 -12.23 1.57 -5.93
N ILE A 37 -11.47 1.64 -4.83
CA ILE A 37 -10.00 1.71 -4.78
C ILE A 37 -9.57 0.92 -3.54
N LEU A 38 -8.52 0.12 -3.62
CA LEU A 38 -7.83 -0.43 -2.45
C LEU A 38 -6.60 0.41 -2.14
N ASP A 39 -6.44 0.86 -0.90
CA ASP A 39 -5.27 1.61 -0.45
C ASP A 39 -4.46 0.77 0.52
N ILE A 40 -3.23 0.43 0.13
CA ILE A 40 -2.39 -0.56 0.79
C ILE A 40 -1.23 0.15 1.45
N GLY A 41 -1.08 0.01 2.77
CA GLY A 41 0.00 0.61 3.55
C GLY A 41 0.77 -0.45 4.34
N GLY A 42 2.10 -0.42 4.26
CA GLY A 42 3.01 -1.30 5.03
C GLY A 42 3.51 -0.68 6.34
N GLU A 43 3.27 0.62 6.51
CA GLU A 43 3.65 1.43 7.66
C GLU A 43 2.40 2.03 8.33
N SER A 44 2.43 2.09 9.67
CA SER A 44 1.36 2.72 10.43
C SER A 44 1.64 4.22 10.56
N THR A 45 0.73 5.05 10.08
CA THR A 45 0.78 6.52 10.26
C THR A 45 0.21 6.99 11.61
N ARG A 46 -0.08 6.06 12.54
CA ARG A 46 -0.58 6.40 13.88
C ARG A 46 0.45 7.17 14.70
N PRO A 47 0.04 8.13 15.55
CA PRO A 47 0.94 8.85 16.44
C PRO A 47 1.78 7.90 17.31
N GLY A 48 3.11 8.03 17.24
CA GLY A 48 4.05 7.23 18.03
C GLY A 48 4.41 5.87 17.45
N ALA A 49 4.00 5.55 16.21
CA ALA A 49 4.52 4.40 15.50
C ALA A 49 5.99 4.63 15.11
N GLU A 50 6.83 3.62 15.34
CA GLU A 50 8.23 3.64 14.88
C GLU A 50 8.26 3.53 13.34
N PRO A 51 9.12 4.30 12.66
CA PRO A 51 9.32 4.18 11.22
C PRO A 51 9.70 2.76 10.83
N VAL A 52 9.14 2.28 9.71
CA VAL A 52 9.46 0.96 9.16
C VAL A 52 10.62 1.10 8.19
N SER A 53 11.55 0.13 8.20
CA SER A 53 12.65 0.10 7.23
C SER A 53 12.11 -0.06 5.81
N LEU A 54 12.87 0.41 4.82
CA LEU A 54 12.50 0.25 3.41
C LEU A 54 12.25 -1.23 3.08
N GLU A 55 13.17 -2.11 3.50
CA GLU A 55 13.10 -3.54 3.24
C GLU A 55 11.87 -4.19 3.89
N ASP A 56 11.56 -3.83 5.14
CA ASP A 56 10.39 -4.37 5.85
C ASP A 56 9.08 -3.91 5.21
N GLU A 57 8.99 -2.65 4.78
CA GLU A 57 7.79 -2.14 4.11
C GLU A 57 7.58 -2.85 2.78
N LEU A 58 8.64 -3.01 1.97
CA LEU A 58 8.59 -3.76 0.71
C LEU A 58 8.15 -5.22 0.92
N GLN A 59 8.72 -5.92 1.90
CA GLN A 59 8.35 -7.30 2.22
C GLN A 59 6.87 -7.45 2.62
N ARG A 60 6.26 -6.39 3.17
CA ARG A 60 4.84 -6.38 3.54
C ARG A 60 3.96 -6.09 2.33
N VAL A 61 4.23 -5.00 1.59
CA VAL A 61 3.28 -4.50 0.60
C VAL A 61 3.37 -5.21 -0.74
N ILE A 62 4.58 -5.58 -1.20
CA ILE A 62 4.76 -6.11 -2.56
C ILE A 62 3.99 -7.42 -2.77
N PRO A 63 4.11 -8.45 -1.90
CA PRO A 63 3.36 -9.69 -2.10
C PRO A 63 1.84 -9.50 -2.02
N ALA A 64 1.37 -8.55 -1.20
CA ALA A 64 -0.05 -8.23 -1.08
C ALA A 64 -0.58 -7.56 -2.36
N ILE A 65 0.17 -6.61 -2.92
CA ILE A 65 -0.18 -5.92 -4.16
C ILE A 65 -0.21 -6.90 -5.33
N GLU A 66 0.82 -7.74 -5.49
CA GLU A 66 0.87 -8.75 -6.57
C GLU A 66 -0.32 -9.72 -6.49
N ALA A 67 -0.64 -10.21 -5.28
CA ALA A 67 -1.73 -11.16 -5.09
C ALA A 67 -3.11 -10.53 -5.32
N LEU A 68 -3.30 -9.26 -4.94
CA LEU A 68 -4.57 -8.54 -5.13
C LEU A 68 -4.75 -8.09 -6.58
N SER A 69 -3.70 -7.54 -7.22
CA SER A 69 -3.77 -7.08 -8.62
C SER A 69 -4.12 -8.22 -9.59
N ALA A 70 -3.71 -9.45 -9.26
CA ALA A 70 -4.08 -10.65 -10.03
C ALA A 70 -5.52 -11.14 -9.80
N ARG A 71 -6.25 -10.62 -8.81
CA ARG A 71 -7.55 -11.16 -8.35
C ARG A 71 -8.69 -10.15 -8.34
N THR A 72 -8.42 -8.87 -8.60
CA THR A 72 -9.45 -7.83 -8.72
C THR A 72 -9.08 -6.81 -9.80
N GLU A 73 -10.09 -6.21 -10.43
CA GLU A 73 -9.92 -5.08 -11.36
C GLU A 73 -9.97 -3.72 -10.64
N VAL A 74 -10.26 -3.71 -9.33
CA VAL A 74 -10.27 -2.49 -8.53
C VAL A 74 -8.85 -1.92 -8.47
N PRO A 75 -8.64 -0.64 -8.84
CA PRO A 75 -7.32 -0.02 -8.81
C PRO A 75 -6.71 -0.03 -7.40
N ILE A 76 -5.42 -0.31 -7.35
CA ILE A 76 -4.63 -0.35 -6.12
C ILE A 76 -3.81 0.94 -5.98
N SER A 77 -3.92 1.55 -4.81
CA SER A 77 -3.13 2.66 -4.32
C SER A 77 -2.10 2.16 -3.30
N ILE A 78 -0.87 2.66 -3.39
CA ILE A 78 0.18 2.44 -2.38
C ILE A 78 0.28 3.66 -1.46
N ASP A 79 -0.01 3.47 -0.19
CA ASP A 79 0.17 4.48 0.88
C ASP A 79 1.62 4.42 1.37
N THR A 80 2.46 5.33 0.86
CA THR A 80 3.87 5.42 1.23
C THR A 80 4.44 6.81 0.96
N THR A 81 5.42 7.21 1.77
CA THR A 81 6.23 8.43 1.57
C THR A 81 7.61 8.12 0.98
N LYS A 82 7.92 6.85 0.71
CA LYS A 82 9.23 6.39 0.21
C LYS A 82 9.16 6.12 -1.29
N ALA A 83 9.95 6.83 -2.09
CA ALA A 83 9.89 6.74 -3.54
C ALA A 83 10.22 5.34 -4.08
N GLU A 84 11.13 4.61 -3.42
CA GLU A 84 11.48 3.25 -3.81
C GLU A 84 10.34 2.24 -3.56
N VAL A 85 9.58 2.41 -2.46
CA VAL A 85 8.38 1.60 -2.21
C VAL A 85 7.33 1.87 -3.28
N ALA A 86 7.09 3.15 -3.59
CA ALA A 86 6.16 3.52 -4.65
C ALA A 86 6.57 2.91 -6.01
N ARG A 87 7.85 3.00 -6.38
CA ARG A 87 8.38 2.45 -7.64
C ARG A 87 8.10 0.94 -7.75
N GLN A 88 8.44 0.17 -6.71
CA GLN A 88 8.24 -1.28 -6.73
C GLN A 88 6.77 -1.67 -6.62
N ALA A 89 5.96 -0.93 -5.86
CA ALA A 89 4.52 -1.15 -5.76
C ALA A 89 3.82 -0.96 -7.12
N ILE A 90 4.20 0.05 -7.90
CA ILE A 90 3.65 0.24 -9.24
C ILE A 90 4.09 -0.92 -10.17
N GLN A 91 5.33 -1.40 -10.07
CA GLN A 91 5.79 -2.59 -10.82
C GLN A 91 5.01 -3.86 -10.45
N ALA A 92 4.58 -3.99 -9.18
CA ALA A 92 3.78 -5.09 -8.66
C ALA A 92 2.29 -5.01 -9.06
N GLY A 93 1.82 -3.89 -9.60
CA GLY A 93 0.46 -3.71 -10.11
C GLY A 93 -0.36 -2.62 -9.42
N ALA A 94 0.21 -1.85 -8.50
CA ALA A 94 -0.43 -0.60 -8.06
C ALA A 94 -0.46 0.42 -9.22
N VAL A 95 -1.42 1.35 -9.19
CA VAL A 95 -1.61 2.37 -10.24
C VAL A 95 -1.77 3.78 -9.66
N ILE A 96 -1.84 3.93 -8.35
CA ILE A 96 -1.93 5.20 -7.63
C ILE A 96 -0.87 5.23 -6.52
N ILE A 97 -0.21 6.37 -6.36
CA ILE A 97 0.66 6.69 -5.21
C ILE A 97 -0.14 7.61 -4.28
N ASN A 98 -0.29 7.19 -3.03
CA ASN A 98 -0.87 8.00 -1.96
C ASN A 98 0.26 8.45 -1.02
N ASP A 99 0.67 9.72 -1.13
CA ASP A 99 1.77 10.27 -0.34
C ASP A 99 1.24 11.34 0.62
N ILE A 100 1.18 10.98 1.90
CA ILE A 100 0.68 11.85 2.97
C ILE A 100 1.51 13.13 3.14
N SER A 101 2.78 13.13 2.70
CA SER A 101 3.67 14.30 2.76
C SER A 101 3.42 15.29 1.62
N GLY A 102 2.57 14.94 0.65
CA GLY A 102 2.37 15.74 -0.55
C GLY A 102 3.62 15.80 -1.43
N LEU A 103 4.38 14.70 -1.50
CA LEU A 103 5.62 14.56 -2.29
C LEU A 103 6.80 15.38 -1.75
N THR A 104 6.79 15.72 -0.46
CA THR A 104 7.81 16.62 0.14
C THR A 104 8.87 15.90 0.95
N PHE A 105 8.62 14.66 1.42
CA PHE A 105 9.57 13.93 2.25
C PHE A 105 10.68 13.26 1.44
N ASP A 106 10.34 12.63 0.32
CA ASP A 106 11.31 12.01 -0.58
C ASP A 106 11.34 12.74 -1.94
N PRO A 107 12.42 13.48 -2.27
CA PRO A 107 12.52 14.22 -3.52
C PRO A 107 12.52 13.33 -4.76
N ALA A 108 12.78 12.02 -4.62
CA ALA A 108 12.70 11.06 -5.72
C ALA A 108 11.25 10.66 -6.06
N MET A 109 10.27 10.98 -5.21
CA MET A 109 8.86 10.61 -5.43
C MET A 109 8.29 11.27 -6.70
N ILE A 110 8.62 12.54 -6.96
CA ILE A 110 8.16 13.27 -8.15
C ILE A 110 8.67 12.59 -9.45
N PRO A 111 9.98 12.32 -9.61
CA PRO A 111 10.48 11.52 -10.73
C PRO A 111 9.79 10.16 -10.87
N VAL A 112 9.60 9.41 -9.77
CA VAL A 112 8.92 8.10 -9.78
C VAL A 112 7.50 8.22 -10.32
N ALA A 113 6.71 9.17 -9.82
CA ALA A 113 5.34 9.40 -10.28
C ALA A 113 5.30 9.77 -11.77
N ALA A 114 6.22 10.63 -12.22
CA ALA A 114 6.32 11.05 -13.62
C ALA A 114 6.72 9.90 -14.57
N GLU A 115 7.70 9.08 -14.17
CA GLU A 115 8.18 7.93 -14.95
C GLU A 115 7.12 6.83 -15.07
N THR A 116 6.46 6.52 -13.95
CA THR A 116 5.46 5.44 -13.88
C THR A 116 4.10 5.84 -14.43
N LYS A 117 3.82 7.16 -14.52
CA LYS A 117 2.51 7.73 -14.88
C LYS A 117 1.39 7.30 -13.93
N ALA A 118 1.74 6.94 -12.69
CA ALA A 118 0.78 6.63 -11.66
C ALA A 118 -0.12 7.84 -11.35
N GLY A 119 -1.37 7.59 -10.96
CA GLY A 119 -2.16 8.61 -10.27
C GLY A 119 -1.46 9.03 -8.97
N VAL A 120 -1.65 10.27 -8.52
CA VAL A 120 -1.02 10.76 -7.30
C VAL A 120 -2.06 11.44 -6.41
N ILE A 121 -2.07 11.07 -5.13
CA ILE A 121 -2.80 11.76 -4.07
C ILE A 121 -1.78 12.55 -3.26
N CYS A 122 -1.88 13.87 -3.29
CA CYS A 122 -1.08 14.77 -2.48
C CYS A 122 -1.91 15.25 -1.29
N MET A 123 -1.46 14.97 -0.07
CA MET A 123 -2.13 15.45 1.15
C MET A 123 -1.44 16.68 1.75
N HIS A 124 -2.19 17.45 2.55
CA HIS A 124 -1.66 18.52 3.39
C HIS A 124 -1.57 18.01 4.84
N ILE A 125 -0.40 18.15 5.46
CA ILE A 125 -0.14 17.75 6.86
C ILE A 125 -0.24 18.92 7.83
#